data_AF-G1RNX6-F1
#
_entry.id   AF-G1RNX6-F1
#
_cell.length_a   1.000
_cell.length_b   1.000
_cell.length_c   1.000
_cell.angle_alpha   90.00
_cell.angle_beta   90.00
_cell.angle_gamma   90.00
#
_symmetry.space_group_name_H-M   'P 1'
#
loop_
_entity.id
_entity.type
_entity.pdbx_description
1 polymer ?
#
loop_
_entity_poly.entity_id
_entity_poly.type
_entity_poly.pdbx_seq_one_letter_code
_entity_poly.pdbx_strand_id
1 'polypeptide(L)'
;MADMDPVAEFPQPPGAARWAEVMARFAARLGAQGRRVVLVTSGGTKVPLEARPVRFLDNFSSGRRGATSAEAFLAAGYGVLFLYRARSAFPYAHRFPPQTWLSALRPSGPALSGLLSLEAEESALPGFAEALRSYQEAAAAGTFLAVEFTTLADYLHLLQAAAQALNPLGPFAMFYLAAAVSDFYVPVSEMPEHKIQSSGGPLQITMKMVPKLLSPLVKDWAPKAFIISFKLETDPAIVINRARKALEIYQHQMVVANILESRQSFVFIVTKDSETKLLLSEEEIEKGIEIEEKIVDNLQSRHTAFIGDKN
;
A
#
# COMPACT_ATOMS: atom_id res chain seq x y z
N MET A 1 -32.19 -3.81 -8.36
CA MET A 1 -31.68 -2.46 -8.66
C MET A 1 -30.29 -2.67 -9.19
N ALA A 2 -29.93 -2.12 -10.35
CA ALA A 2 -28.57 -2.24 -10.86
C ALA A 2 -27.63 -1.64 -9.81
N ASP A 3 -26.74 -2.45 -9.24
CA ASP A 3 -25.72 -1.95 -8.30
C ASP A 3 -24.89 -0.92 -9.06
N MET A 4 -25.07 0.36 -8.72
CA MET A 4 -24.22 1.40 -9.27
C MET A 4 -22.79 1.14 -8.83
N ASP A 5 -21.86 1.21 -9.77
CA ASP A 5 -20.44 1.10 -9.47
C ASP A 5 -20.06 2.14 -8.40
N PRO A 6 -19.64 1.73 -7.19
CA PRO A 6 -19.42 2.63 -6.07
C PRO A 6 -18.29 3.64 -6.34
N VAL A 7 -17.48 3.44 -7.37
CA VAL A 7 -16.43 4.41 -7.76
C VAL A 7 -16.89 5.41 -8.82
N ALA A 8 -18.05 5.23 -9.45
CA ALA A 8 -18.52 6.06 -10.56
C ALA A 8 -18.80 7.53 -10.17
N GLU A 9 -19.10 7.79 -8.90
CA GLU A 9 -19.29 9.16 -8.40
C GLU A 9 -17.96 9.94 -8.26
N PHE A 10 -16.82 9.25 -8.28
CA PHE A 10 -15.50 9.86 -8.13
C PHE A 10 -14.91 10.18 -9.51
N PRO A 11 -14.24 11.34 -9.68
CA PRO A 11 -13.54 11.66 -10.92
C PRO A 11 -12.48 10.60 -11.26
N GLN A 12 -12.42 10.17 -12.53
CA GLN A 12 -11.38 9.25 -12.97
C GLN A 12 -10.01 9.93 -13.03
N PRO A 13 -8.94 9.28 -12.53
CA PRO A 13 -7.60 9.81 -12.66
C PRO A 13 -7.13 9.82 -14.12
N PRO A 14 -6.29 10.78 -14.52
CA PRO A 14 -5.69 10.78 -15.85
C PRO A 14 -4.96 9.46 -16.13
N GLY A 15 -5.28 8.83 -17.26
CA GLY A 15 -4.65 7.58 -17.68
C GLY A 15 -5.12 6.32 -16.95
N ALA A 16 -6.27 6.35 -16.26
CA ALA A 16 -6.86 5.18 -15.58
C ALA A 16 -6.91 3.93 -16.47
N ALA A 17 -7.40 4.06 -17.71
CA ALA A 17 -7.47 2.95 -18.67
C ALA A 17 -6.09 2.36 -19.02
N ARG A 18 -5.09 3.23 -19.19
CA ARG A 18 -3.69 2.80 -19.43
C ARG A 18 -3.16 2.02 -18.23
N TRP A 19 -3.42 2.50 -17.02
CA TRP A 19 -2.99 1.81 -15.81
C TRP A 19 -3.68 0.45 -15.64
N ALA A 20 -4.98 0.36 -15.92
CA ALA A 20 -5.69 -0.92 -15.92
C ALA A 20 -5.04 -1.93 -16.88
N GLU A 21 -4.70 -1.51 -18.10
CA GLU A 21 -4.02 -2.37 -19.07
C GLU A 21 -2.62 -2.80 -18.59
N VAL A 22 -1.83 -1.88 -18.05
CA VAL A 22 -0.48 -2.19 -17.51
C VAL A 22 -0.57 -3.19 -16.36
N MET A 23 -1.50 -3.00 -15.43
CA MET A 23 -1.71 -3.90 -14.29
C MET A 23 -2.16 -5.29 -14.76
N ALA A 24 -3.09 -5.36 -15.73
CA ALA A 24 -3.58 -6.62 -16.27
C ALA A 24 -2.46 -7.42 -16.96
N ARG A 25 -1.63 -6.77 -17.78
CA ARG A 25 -0.48 -7.41 -18.42
C ARG A 25 0.56 -7.89 -17.40
N PHE A 26 0.83 -7.09 -16.37
CA PHE A 26 1.73 -7.46 -15.28
C PHE A 26 1.24 -8.71 -14.55
N ALA A 27 -0.02 -8.70 -14.12
CA ALA A 27 -0.63 -9.84 -13.42
C ALA A 27 -0.67 -11.10 -14.30
N ALA A 28 -1.12 -10.99 -15.54
CA ALA A 28 -1.20 -12.12 -16.47
C ALA A 28 0.17 -12.76 -16.76
N ARG A 29 1.22 -11.95 -16.97
CA ARG A 29 2.59 -12.43 -17.18
C ARG A 29 3.07 -13.24 -15.99
N LEU A 30 2.92 -12.72 -14.78
CA LEU A 30 3.40 -13.41 -13.57
C LEU A 30 2.54 -14.63 -13.23
N GLY A 31 1.23 -14.57 -13.48
CA GLY A 31 0.33 -15.71 -13.37
C GLY A 31 0.72 -16.86 -14.30
N ALA A 32 1.08 -16.57 -15.55
CA ALA A 32 1.57 -17.57 -16.51
C ALA A 32 2.89 -18.24 -16.07
N GLN A 33 3.66 -17.57 -15.20
CA GLN A 33 4.88 -18.12 -14.60
C GLN A 33 4.61 -18.90 -13.29
N GLY A 34 3.34 -19.03 -12.88
CA GLY A 34 2.97 -19.63 -11.60
C GLY A 34 3.37 -18.80 -10.38
N ARG A 35 3.72 -17.51 -10.58
CA ARG A 35 4.18 -16.63 -9.50
C ARG A 35 2.98 -16.02 -8.77
N ARG A 36 3.03 -16.04 -7.43
CA ARG A 36 2.06 -15.33 -6.58
C ARG A 36 2.22 -13.83 -6.73
N VAL A 37 1.12 -13.09 -6.76
CA VAL A 37 1.14 -11.62 -6.92
C VAL A 37 0.44 -10.97 -5.73
N VAL A 38 1.04 -9.93 -5.17
CA VAL A 38 0.45 -9.13 -4.09
C VAL A 38 0.24 -7.69 -4.54
N LEU A 39 -0.97 -7.16 -4.33
CA LEU A 39 -1.22 -5.72 -4.33
C LEU A 39 -0.89 -5.16 -2.94
N VAL A 40 0.11 -4.30 -2.85
CA VAL A 40 0.42 -3.53 -1.65
C VAL A 40 -0.10 -2.12 -1.84
N THR A 41 -1.03 -1.68 -1.00
CA THR A 41 -1.43 -0.26 -0.96
C THR A 41 -0.68 0.46 0.14
N SER A 42 -0.16 1.67 -0.14
CA SER A 42 0.69 2.40 0.80
C SER A 42 0.50 3.91 0.79
N GLY A 43 0.73 4.55 1.93
CA GLY A 43 0.58 5.99 2.12
C GLY A 43 -0.88 6.43 2.33
N GLY A 44 -1.07 7.74 2.45
CA GLY A 44 -2.37 8.35 2.75
C GLY A 44 -3.09 8.89 1.53
N THR A 45 -4.41 8.79 1.50
CA THR A 45 -5.23 9.55 0.54
C THR A 45 -5.46 10.96 1.04
N LYS A 46 -5.67 11.90 0.10
CA LYS A 46 -6.20 13.22 0.42
C LYS A 46 -7.51 13.48 -0.30
N VAL A 47 -8.36 14.32 0.29
CA VAL A 47 -9.65 14.70 -0.29
C VAL A 47 -9.68 16.20 -0.54
N PRO A 48 -9.97 16.65 -1.76
CA PRO A 48 -10.10 18.07 -2.05
C PRO A 48 -11.32 18.67 -1.35
N LEU A 49 -11.18 19.91 -0.87
CA LEU A 49 -12.28 20.69 -0.28
C LEU A 49 -12.94 21.62 -1.31
N GLU A 50 -12.30 21.84 -2.46
CA GLU A 50 -12.75 22.70 -3.56
C GLU A 50 -12.50 22.00 -4.91
N ALA A 51 -13.28 22.29 -5.95
CA ALA A 51 -13.13 21.64 -7.26
C ALA A 51 -11.83 22.04 -7.99
N ARG A 52 -11.34 23.27 -7.75
CA ARG A 52 -9.98 23.70 -8.09
C ARG A 52 -9.16 23.72 -6.79
N PRO A 53 -8.63 22.56 -6.38
CA PRO A 53 -8.28 22.37 -4.99
C PRO A 53 -7.00 23.09 -4.61
N VAL A 54 -7.10 23.87 -3.55
CA VAL A 54 -5.94 24.49 -2.88
C VAL A 54 -5.81 24.00 -1.45
N ARG A 55 -6.88 23.43 -0.88
CA ARG A 55 -6.88 22.77 0.44
C ARG A 55 -7.38 21.34 0.32
N PHE A 56 -6.89 20.51 1.23
CA PHE A 56 -7.23 19.09 1.29
C PHE A 56 -7.34 18.64 2.74
N LEU A 57 -8.20 17.66 3.00
CA LEU A 57 -8.09 16.79 4.16
C LEU A 57 -7.13 15.64 3.81
N ASP A 58 -6.08 15.41 4.59
CA ASP A 58 -5.08 14.36 4.32
C ASP A 58 -5.04 13.36 5.48
N ASN A 59 -5.11 12.07 5.16
CA ASN A 59 -4.95 11.00 6.13
C ASN A 59 -3.46 10.67 6.30
N PHE A 60 -2.91 10.95 7.48
CA PHE A 60 -1.49 10.75 7.73
C PHE A 60 -1.05 9.29 7.56
N SER A 61 -0.12 9.07 6.64
CA SER A 61 0.68 7.84 6.55
C SER A 61 1.96 8.12 5.78
N SER A 62 3.12 7.83 6.39
CA SER A 62 4.41 8.00 5.73
C SER A 62 4.65 7.00 4.60
N GLY A 63 3.86 5.91 4.55
CA GLY A 63 4.02 4.81 3.62
C GLY A 63 5.16 3.83 3.95
N ARG A 64 5.92 4.05 5.04
CA ARG A 64 7.08 3.20 5.39
C ARG A 64 6.73 1.72 5.48
N ARG A 65 5.66 1.39 6.22
CA ARG A 65 5.17 0.02 6.32
C ARG A 65 4.95 -0.64 4.97
N GLY A 66 4.21 0.02 4.08
CA GLY A 66 3.92 -0.54 2.77
C GLY A 66 5.19 -0.70 1.94
N ALA A 67 6.11 0.26 2.03
CA ALA A 67 7.41 0.18 1.34
C ALA A 67 8.25 -1.00 1.85
N THR A 68 8.48 -1.12 3.16
CA THR A 68 9.21 -2.26 3.73
C THR A 68 8.51 -3.60 3.42
N SER A 69 7.17 -3.64 3.52
CA SER A 69 6.41 -4.87 3.22
C SER A 69 6.58 -5.29 1.75
N ALA A 70 6.62 -4.33 0.81
CA ALA A 70 6.86 -4.61 -0.60
C ALA A 70 8.25 -5.22 -0.83
N GLU A 71 9.29 -4.73 -0.13
CA GLU A 71 10.64 -5.28 -0.19
C GLU A 71 10.68 -6.72 0.33
N ALA A 72 10.06 -6.96 1.49
CA ALA A 72 9.95 -8.30 2.07
C ALA A 72 9.15 -9.26 1.18
N PHE A 73 8.08 -8.80 0.53
CA PHE A 73 7.33 -9.62 -0.43
C PHE A 73 8.16 -9.96 -1.68
N LEU A 74 8.94 -9.02 -2.21
CA LEU A 74 9.86 -9.28 -3.33
C LEU A 74 10.92 -10.32 -2.92
N ALA A 75 11.51 -10.19 -1.73
CA ALA A 75 12.45 -11.16 -1.18
C ALA A 75 11.82 -12.55 -0.98
N ALA A 76 10.54 -12.61 -0.61
CA ALA A 76 9.75 -13.85 -0.49
C ALA A 76 9.29 -14.43 -1.85
N GLY A 77 9.71 -13.85 -2.98
CA GLY A 77 9.44 -14.36 -4.32
C GLY A 77 8.08 -13.95 -4.92
N TYR A 78 7.37 -12.99 -4.32
CA TYR A 78 6.13 -12.46 -4.91
C TYR A 78 6.42 -11.52 -6.09
N GLY A 79 5.45 -11.42 -7.00
CA GLY A 79 5.27 -10.22 -7.80
C GLY A 79 4.57 -9.15 -6.98
N VAL A 80 5.07 -7.92 -6.98
CA VAL A 80 4.51 -6.83 -6.18
C VAL A 80 3.96 -5.72 -7.08
N LEU A 81 2.65 -5.51 -7.00
CA LEU A 81 1.99 -4.30 -7.49
C LEU A 81 1.91 -3.32 -6.32
N PHE A 82 2.67 -2.23 -6.39
CA PHE A 82 2.76 -1.21 -5.35
C PHE A 82 1.94 0.03 -5.71
N LEU A 83 0.70 0.09 -5.21
CA LEU A 83 -0.18 1.24 -5.37
C LEU A 83 0.05 2.21 -4.21
N TYR A 84 0.69 3.35 -4.46
CA TYR A 84 1.19 4.21 -3.38
C TYR A 84 0.92 5.70 -3.58
N ARG A 85 0.87 6.43 -2.46
CA ARG A 85 0.73 7.88 -2.47
C ARG A 85 2.00 8.52 -3.06
N ALA A 86 1.85 9.29 -4.13
CA ALA A 86 2.96 10.04 -4.72
C ALA A 86 3.71 10.86 -3.66
N ARG A 87 5.04 10.68 -3.59
CA ARG A 87 5.97 11.25 -2.59
C ARG A 87 5.88 10.66 -1.17
N SER A 88 5.19 9.54 -0.95
CA SER A 88 5.37 8.75 0.28
C SER A 88 6.65 7.92 0.21
N ALA A 89 6.97 7.18 1.27
CA ALA A 89 8.06 6.21 1.26
C ALA A 89 7.93 5.24 0.06
N PHE A 90 9.04 5.01 -0.61
CA PHE A 90 9.16 4.14 -1.77
C PHE A 90 10.14 2.99 -1.44
N PRO A 91 9.85 1.74 -1.87
CA PRO A 91 10.69 0.59 -1.60
C PRO A 91 12.17 0.86 -1.91
N TYR A 92 13.06 0.46 -1.00
CA TYR A 92 14.51 0.65 -0.99
C TYR A 92 14.93 2.11 -0.77
N ALA A 93 14.36 3.06 -1.52
CA ALA A 93 14.73 4.47 -1.47
C ALA A 93 14.42 5.14 -0.12
N HIS A 94 13.37 4.72 0.59
CA HIS A 94 12.98 5.35 1.86
C HIS A 94 14.03 5.20 2.98
N ARG A 95 14.95 4.23 2.84
CA ARG A 95 16.08 3.99 3.76
C ARG A 95 17.18 5.05 3.61
N PHE A 96 17.23 5.72 2.46
CA PHE A 96 18.28 6.68 2.08
C PHE A 96 17.64 8.03 1.71
N PRO A 97 17.25 8.87 2.68
CA PRO A 97 16.67 10.18 2.39
C PRO A 97 17.69 11.09 1.66
N PRO A 98 17.23 12.17 1.00
CA PRO A 98 18.08 13.01 0.15
C PRO A 98 19.41 13.44 0.77
N GLN A 99 19.40 13.89 2.02
CA GLN A 99 20.60 14.36 2.70
C GLN A 99 21.65 13.26 2.89
N THR A 100 21.22 12.00 3.08
CA THR A 100 22.09 10.86 3.31
C THR A 100 22.94 10.54 2.08
N TRP A 101 22.33 10.30 0.91
CA TRP A 101 23.11 9.95 -0.28
C TRP A 101 23.79 11.16 -0.93
N LEU A 102 23.26 12.38 -0.79
CA LEU A 102 23.91 13.60 -1.29
C LEU A 102 25.24 13.90 -0.59
N SER A 103 25.38 13.51 0.68
CA SER A 103 26.59 13.73 1.48
C SER A 103 27.58 12.57 1.42
N ALA A 104 27.08 11.35 1.19
CA ALA A 104 27.91 10.14 1.18
C ALA A 104 28.52 9.84 -0.20
N LEU A 105 27.79 10.02 -1.30
CA LEU A 105 28.29 9.71 -2.64
C LEU A 105 29.25 10.78 -3.15
N ARG A 106 30.42 10.37 -3.62
CA ARG A 106 31.46 11.24 -4.19
C ARG A 106 31.88 10.74 -5.57
N PRO A 107 32.20 11.63 -6.52
CA PRO A 107 32.81 11.22 -7.78
C PRO A 107 34.20 10.61 -7.54
N SER A 108 34.44 9.40 -8.05
CA SER A 108 35.71 8.64 -7.87
C SER A 108 36.74 8.92 -8.98
N GLY A 109 36.50 9.93 -9.84
CA GLY A 109 37.40 10.31 -10.93
C GLY A 109 36.69 10.99 -12.10
N PRO A 110 37.42 11.39 -13.15
CA PRO A 110 36.82 11.92 -14.37
C PRO A 110 35.97 10.84 -15.06
N ALA A 111 34.82 11.23 -15.61
CA ALA A 111 33.95 10.31 -16.35
C ALA A 111 34.66 9.81 -17.61
N LEU A 112 35.09 8.55 -17.61
CA LEU A 112 35.66 7.90 -18.77
C LEU A 112 34.51 7.36 -19.64
N SER A 113 34.51 7.75 -20.92
CA SER A 113 33.57 7.23 -21.92
C SER A 113 32.08 7.42 -21.58
N GLY A 114 31.73 8.50 -20.88
CA GLY A 114 30.35 8.82 -20.50
C GLY A 114 29.79 8.00 -19.33
N LEU A 115 30.60 7.15 -18.69
CA LEU A 115 30.23 6.42 -17.48
C LEU A 115 30.64 7.21 -16.23
N LEU A 116 29.66 7.46 -15.35
CA LEU A 116 29.89 8.07 -14.05
C LEU A 116 30.41 7.02 -13.06
N SER A 117 31.52 7.33 -12.38
CA SER A 117 32.06 6.52 -11.28
C SER A 117 31.80 7.22 -9.94
N LEU A 118 31.18 6.51 -9.00
CA LEU A 118 30.87 7.00 -7.66
C LEU A 118 31.49 6.08 -6.61
N GLU A 119 31.92 6.67 -5.51
CA GLU A 119 32.38 5.99 -4.30
C GLU A 119 31.64 6.54 -3.07
N ALA A 120 31.50 5.69 -2.05
CA ALA A 120 30.99 6.07 -0.74
C ALA A 120 31.51 5.10 0.32
N GLU A 121 31.61 5.57 1.56
CA GLU A 121 31.85 4.70 2.70
C GLU A 121 30.60 3.88 3.01
N GLU A 122 30.75 2.55 3.17
CA GLU A 122 29.62 1.66 3.46
C GLU A 122 28.93 1.99 4.78
N SER A 123 29.67 2.46 5.78
CA SER A 123 29.13 2.94 7.05
C SER A 123 28.20 4.15 6.91
N ALA A 124 28.39 4.99 5.89
CA ALA A 124 27.54 6.15 5.60
C ALA A 124 26.27 5.77 4.81
N LEU A 125 26.30 4.62 4.12
CA LEU A 125 25.20 4.08 3.32
C LEU A 125 25.00 2.57 3.57
N PRO A 126 24.68 2.13 4.81
CA PRO A 126 24.58 0.71 5.12
C PRO A 126 23.51 0.02 4.25
N GLY A 127 23.89 -1.06 3.55
CA GLY A 127 22.98 -1.83 2.69
C GLY A 127 22.58 -1.16 1.37
N PHE A 128 23.19 -0.03 0.99
CA PHE A 128 22.81 0.70 -0.24
C PHE A 128 23.04 -0.10 -1.53
N ALA A 129 24.15 -0.84 -1.61
CA ALA A 129 24.44 -1.69 -2.75
C ALA A 129 23.43 -2.84 -2.91
N GLU A 130 23.03 -3.48 -1.80
CA GLU A 130 22.03 -4.54 -1.78
C GLU A 130 20.64 -4.01 -2.17
N ALA A 131 20.28 -2.83 -1.66
CA ALA A 131 19.03 -2.15 -1.99
C ALA A 131 18.93 -1.84 -3.50
N LEU A 132 20.00 -1.31 -4.10
CA LEU A 132 20.07 -1.07 -5.55
C LEU A 132 19.96 -2.37 -6.35
N ARG A 133 20.71 -3.40 -5.95
CA ARG A 133 20.69 -4.71 -6.60
C ARG A 133 19.28 -5.32 -6.58
N SER A 134 18.64 -5.33 -5.42
CA SER A 134 17.29 -5.87 -5.24
C SER A 134 16.26 -5.15 -6.13
N TYR A 135 16.31 -3.81 -6.18
CA TYR A 135 15.45 -3.03 -7.06
C TYR A 135 15.71 -3.35 -8.56
N GLN A 136 16.97 -3.41 -8.97
CA GLN A 136 17.36 -3.68 -10.35
C GLN A 136 16.98 -5.10 -10.79
N GLU A 137 17.16 -6.10 -9.92
CA GLU A 137 16.76 -7.48 -10.17
C GLU A 137 15.24 -7.60 -10.31
N ALA A 138 14.47 -6.95 -9.45
CA ALA A 138 13.02 -6.93 -9.54
C ALA A 138 12.52 -6.25 -10.83
N ALA A 139 13.16 -5.15 -11.23
CA ALA A 139 12.88 -4.46 -12.48
C ALA A 139 13.21 -5.33 -13.71
N ALA A 140 14.39 -5.96 -13.73
CA ALA A 140 14.82 -6.84 -14.82
C ALA A 140 13.93 -8.08 -14.96
N ALA A 141 13.53 -8.68 -13.84
CA ALA A 141 12.61 -9.81 -13.81
C ALA A 141 11.15 -9.42 -14.16
N GLY A 142 10.82 -8.13 -14.05
CA GLY A 142 9.47 -7.60 -14.21
C GLY A 142 8.55 -8.03 -13.06
N THR A 143 9.08 -8.16 -11.84
CA THR A 143 8.33 -8.58 -10.65
C THR A 143 7.85 -7.41 -9.78
N PHE A 144 8.20 -6.17 -10.11
CA PHE A 144 7.77 -4.97 -9.39
C PHE A 144 7.09 -3.98 -10.34
N LEU A 145 5.89 -3.53 -9.98
CA LEU A 145 5.14 -2.48 -10.69
C LEU A 145 4.68 -1.43 -9.68
N ALA A 146 5.16 -0.19 -9.83
CA ALA A 146 4.74 0.93 -9.00
C ALA A 146 3.70 1.81 -9.71
N VAL A 147 2.59 2.12 -9.03
CA VAL A 147 1.51 2.97 -9.53
C VAL A 147 1.20 4.03 -8.49
N GLU A 148 1.20 5.29 -8.91
CA GLU A 148 0.96 6.42 -8.02
C GLU A 148 -0.52 6.80 -7.93
N PHE A 149 -0.97 7.14 -6.73
CA PHE A 149 -2.20 7.88 -6.48
C PHE A 149 -1.91 9.13 -5.64
N THR A 150 -2.83 10.08 -5.59
CA THR A 150 -2.76 11.19 -4.63
C THR A 150 -4.07 11.36 -3.88
N THR A 151 -5.17 11.47 -4.62
CA THR A 151 -6.48 11.70 -4.03
C THR A 151 -7.18 10.40 -3.67
N LEU A 152 -8.24 10.49 -2.87
CA LEU A 152 -9.16 9.37 -2.66
C LEU A 152 -9.70 8.85 -4.01
N ALA A 153 -10.14 9.74 -4.90
CA ALA A 153 -10.67 9.36 -6.21
C ALA A 153 -9.67 8.54 -7.04
N ASP A 154 -8.41 8.99 -7.11
CA ASP A 154 -7.33 8.24 -7.78
C ASP A 154 -7.20 6.84 -7.19
N TYR A 155 -7.13 6.75 -5.86
CA TYR A 155 -6.97 5.50 -5.13
C TYR A 155 -8.11 4.52 -5.43
N LEU A 156 -9.36 4.98 -5.45
CA LEU A 156 -10.53 4.13 -5.69
C LEU A 156 -10.55 3.52 -7.10
N HIS A 157 -10.34 4.36 -8.11
CA HIS A 157 -10.29 3.90 -9.50
C HIS A 157 -9.11 2.95 -9.76
N LEU A 158 -7.94 3.27 -9.21
CA LEU A 158 -6.75 2.43 -9.38
C LEU A 158 -6.82 1.13 -8.56
N LEU A 159 -7.47 1.14 -7.40
CA LEU A 159 -7.72 -0.07 -6.61
C LEU A 159 -8.70 -1.00 -7.34
N GLN A 160 -9.78 -0.47 -7.92
CA GLN A 160 -10.71 -1.26 -8.72
C GLN A 160 -10.00 -1.89 -9.93
N ALA A 161 -9.21 -1.10 -10.67
CA ALA A 161 -8.43 -1.59 -11.80
C ALA A 161 -7.42 -2.67 -11.38
N ALA A 162 -6.70 -2.47 -10.27
CA ALA A 162 -5.77 -3.46 -9.72
C ALA A 162 -6.51 -4.74 -9.29
N ALA A 163 -7.69 -4.61 -8.69
CA ALA A 163 -8.49 -5.74 -8.26
C ALA A 163 -8.95 -6.60 -9.44
N GLN A 164 -9.47 -5.96 -10.48
CA GLN A 164 -9.86 -6.61 -11.73
C GLN A 164 -8.66 -7.27 -12.44
N ALA A 165 -7.48 -6.62 -12.42
CA ALA A 165 -6.26 -7.17 -12.99
C ALA A 165 -5.77 -8.43 -12.26
N LEU A 166 -5.93 -8.50 -10.93
CA LEU A 166 -5.49 -9.64 -10.12
C LEU A 166 -6.53 -10.77 -10.03
N ASN A 167 -7.81 -10.49 -10.30
CA ASN A 167 -8.89 -11.48 -10.23
C ASN A 167 -8.63 -12.78 -11.00
N PRO A 168 -8.08 -12.77 -12.24
CA PRO A 168 -7.79 -14.00 -12.98
C PRO A 168 -6.79 -14.94 -12.28
N LEU A 169 -5.97 -14.43 -11.35
CA LEU A 169 -5.02 -15.23 -10.58
C LEU A 169 -5.70 -16.03 -9.45
N GLY A 170 -6.97 -15.73 -9.15
CA GLY A 170 -7.74 -16.40 -8.12
C GLY A 170 -7.02 -16.44 -6.77
N PRO A 171 -6.80 -17.62 -6.18
CA PRO A 171 -6.17 -17.74 -4.86
C PRO A 171 -4.68 -17.39 -4.86
N PHE A 172 -4.02 -17.21 -6.01
CA PHE A 172 -2.62 -16.79 -6.08
C PHE A 172 -2.43 -15.27 -5.96
N ALA A 173 -3.51 -14.49 -5.97
CA ALA A 173 -3.51 -13.06 -5.69
C ALA A 173 -3.70 -12.77 -4.20
N MET A 174 -2.87 -11.86 -3.67
CA MET A 174 -3.00 -11.31 -2.32
C MET A 174 -3.29 -9.80 -2.38
N PHE A 175 -4.13 -9.30 -1.47
CA PHE A 175 -4.34 -7.87 -1.25
C PHE A 175 -3.83 -7.51 0.14
N TYR A 176 -2.80 -6.69 0.22
CA TYR A 176 -2.20 -6.14 1.43
C TYR A 176 -2.56 -4.64 1.53
N LEU A 177 -3.68 -4.35 2.20
CA LEU A 177 -4.32 -3.04 2.16
C LEU A 177 -3.85 -2.13 3.32
N ALA A 178 -2.62 -1.63 3.23
CA ALA A 178 -1.97 -0.81 4.26
C ALA A 178 -2.09 0.72 4.04
N ALA A 179 -2.79 1.18 3.01
CA ALA A 179 -3.04 2.60 2.79
C ALA A 179 -3.97 3.21 3.86
N ALA A 180 -3.71 4.45 4.25
CA ALA A 180 -4.61 5.23 5.11
C ALA A 180 -5.65 5.93 4.24
N VAL A 181 -6.76 5.22 3.98
CA VAL A 181 -7.85 5.69 3.14
C VAL A 181 -8.78 6.61 3.95
N SER A 182 -9.18 7.72 3.35
CA SER A 182 -10.11 8.67 3.96
C SER A 182 -11.49 8.04 4.17
N ASP A 183 -12.03 8.18 5.39
CA ASP A 183 -13.38 7.71 5.72
C ASP A 183 -14.48 8.70 5.32
N PHE A 184 -14.10 9.95 5.06
CA PHE A 184 -15.00 11.04 4.71
C PHE A 184 -14.53 11.74 3.44
N TYR A 185 -15.48 12.26 2.65
CA TYR A 185 -15.20 13.05 1.47
C TYR A 185 -16.24 14.15 1.23
N VAL A 186 -15.95 15.09 0.33
CA VAL A 186 -16.94 16.06 -0.16
C VAL A 186 -17.34 15.62 -1.58
N PRO A 187 -18.64 15.39 -1.87
CA PRO A 187 -19.08 15.08 -3.23
C PRO A 187 -18.79 16.23 -4.20
N VAL A 188 -18.46 15.92 -5.45
CA VAL A 188 -18.15 16.94 -6.48
C VAL A 188 -19.31 17.93 -6.66
N SER A 189 -20.56 17.46 -6.57
CA SER A 189 -21.76 18.28 -6.65
C SER A 189 -21.93 19.29 -5.51
N GLU A 190 -21.23 19.09 -4.39
CA GLU A 190 -21.27 19.92 -3.19
C GLU A 190 -19.99 20.74 -2.99
N MET A 191 -18.98 20.56 -3.85
CA MET A 191 -17.72 21.29 -3.75
C MET A 191 -17.87 22.72 -4.27
N PRO A 192 -17.39 23.74 -3.53
CA PRO A 192 -17.19 25.06 -4.11
C PRO A 192 -16.16 24.99 -5.25
N GLU A 193 -16.42 25.70 -6.36
CA GLU A 193 -15.50 25.68 -7.51
C GLU A 193 -14.14 26.30 -7.17
N HIS A 194 -14.15 27.37 -6.39
CA HIS A 194 -12.99 28.20 -6.10
C HIS A 194 -12.58 28.14 -4.62
N LYS A 195 -11.35 28.57 -4.34
CA LYS A 195 -10.76 28.71 -3.01
C LYS A 195 -11.75 29.34 -2.03
N ILE A 196 -12.03 28.64 -0.93
CA ILE A 196 -12.87 29.17 0.16
C ILE A 196 -12.17 30.39 0.77
N GLN A 197 -12.87 31.53 0.84
CA GLN A 197 -12.33 32.81 1.32
C GLN A 197 -12.33 32.89 2.85
N SER A 198 -11.33 33.55 3.44
CA SER A 198 -11.13 33.62 4.90
C SER A 198 -11.82 34.81 5.58
N SER A 199 -12.52 35.67 4.84
CA SER A 199 -13.15 36.88 5.36
C SER A 199 -14.54 36.66 5.97
N GLY A 200 -15.10 35.46 5.86
CA GLY A 200 -16.50 35.15 6.21
C GLY A 200 -16.75 34.65 7.63
N GLY A 201 -15.77 34.68 8.53
CA GLY A 201 -15.88 34.10 9.87
C GLY A 201 -15.38 32.65 9.94
N PRO A 202 -15.81 31.85 10.95
CA PRO A 202 -15.29 30.50 11.16
C PRO A 202 -15.65 29.56 10.00
N LEU A 203 -14.69 28.72 9.60
CA LEU A 203 -14.87 27.73 8.53
C LEU A 203 -15.60 26.48 9.08
N GLN A 204 -16.74 26.15 8.48
CA GLN A 204 -17.45 24.89 8.72
C GLN A 204 -17.38 24.02 7.45
N ILE A 205 -16.98 22.76 7.61
CA ILE A 205 -16.86 21.79 6.53
C ILE A 205 -17.81 20.64 6.82
N THR A 206 -18.71 20.35 5.89
CA THR A 206 -19.59 19.18 5.93
C THR A 206 -19.06 18.12 4.98
N MET A 207 -18.97 16.87 5.43
CA MET A 207 -18.42 15.76 4.65
C MET A 207 -19.34 14.55 4.74
N LYS A 208 -19.37 13.74 3.67
CA LYS A 208 -20.09 12.47 3.60
C LYS A 208 -19.17 11.30 3.88
N MET A 209 -19.72 10.19 4.38
CA MET A 209 -18.96 8.95 4.53
C MET A 209 -18.62 8.35 3.18
N VAL A 210 -17.38 7.86 3.04
CA VAL A 210 -16.95 7.11 1.86
C VAL A 210 -17.67 5.75 1.81
N PRO A 211 -18.14 5.31 0.64
CA PRO A 211 -18.71 3.98 0.46
C PRO A 211 -17.79 2.86 0.99
N LYS A 212 -18.36 1.76 1.47
CA LYS A 212 -17.62 0.64 2.05
C LYS A 212 -16.97 -0.25 0.99
N LEU A 213 -15.87 0.21 0.41
CA LEU A 213 -15.22 -0.36 -0.79
C LEU A 213 -14.54 -1.73 -0.60
N LEU A 214 -14.30 -2.15 0.65
CA LEU A 214 -13.84 -3.52 0.90
C LEU A 214 -14.92 -4.56 0.57
N SER A 215 -16.20 -4.22 0.69
CA SER A 215 -17.30 -5.12 0.33
C SER A 215 -17.29 -5.50 -1.16
N PRO A 216 -17.29 -4.56 -2.13
CA PRO A 216 -17.22 -4.91 -3.55
C PRO A 216 -15.88 -5.54 -3.93
N LEU A 217 -14.77 -5.18 -3.26
CA LEU A 217 -13.49 -5.85 -3.48
C LEU A 217 -13.57 -7.37 -3.22
N VAL A 218 -14.17 -7.75 -2.07
CA VAL A 218 -14.28 -9.14 -1.64
C VAL A 218 -15.38 -9.90 -2.41
N LYS A 219 -16.46 -9.23 -2.83
CA LYS A 219 -17.60 -9.92 -3.45
C LYS A 219 -17.54 -9.94 -4.97
N ASP A 220 -17.08 -8.86 -5.58
CA ASP A 220 -17.30 -8.59 -6.99
C ASP A 220 -15.99 -8.51 -7.77
N TRP A 221 -14.98 -7.80 -7.24
CA TRP A 221 -13.77 -7.49 -7.99
C TRP A 221 -12.72 -8.60 -7.93
N ALA A 222 -12.46 -9.18 -6.76
CA ALA A 222 -11.46 -10.24 -6.58
C ALA A 222 -11.90 -11.32 -5.56
N PRO A 223 -13.04 -12.01 -5.77
CA PRO A 223 -13.67 -12.86 -4.75
C PRO A 223 -12.89 -14.12 -4.36
N LYS A 224 -11.89 -14.51 -5.15
CA LYS A 224 -11.06 -15.68 -4.89
C LYS A 224 -9.69 -15.32 -4.29
N ALA A 225 -9.36 -14.05 -4.17
CA ALA A 225 -8.07 -13.59 -3.69
C ALA A 225 -7.96 -13.67 -2.16
N PHE A 226 -6.71 -13.66 -1.67
CA PHE A 226 -6.41 -13.59 -0.24
C PHE A 226 -6.33 -12.13 0.22
N ILE A 227 -7.36 -11.65 0.92
CA ILE A 227 -7.54 -10.23 1.23
C ILE A 227 -7.23 -9.94 2.70
N ILE A 228 -6.31 -8.99 2.90
CA ILE A 228 -5.80 -8.56 4.20
C ILE A 228 -6.00 -7.06 4.33
N SER A 229 -6.69 -6.63 5.40
CA SER A 229 -6.85 -5.21 5.71
C SER A 229 -6.06 -4.80 6.95
N PHE A 230 -5.75 -3.50 7.05
CA PHE A 230 -5.10 -2.94 8.24
C PHE A 230 -6.10 -2.16 9.10
N LYS A 231 -5.91 -2.28 10.43
CA LYS A 231 -6.58 -1.42 11.41
C LYS A 231 -5.56 -0.79 12.34
N LEU A 232 -5.54 0.53 12.34
CA LEU A 232 -4.70 1.35 13.20
C LEU A 232 -5.61 2.01 14.24
N GLU A 233 -5.33 1.78 15.51
CA GLU A 233 -6.04 2.39 16.63
C GLU A 233 -5.03 3.00 17.60
N THR A 234 -5.50 3.92 18.44
CA THR A 234 -4.72 4.49 19.56
C THR A 234 -5.11 3.87 20.89
N ASP A 235 -6.23 3.16 20.94
CA ASP A 235 -6.72 2.48 22.14
C ASP A 235 -6.56 0.94 21.98
N PRO A 236 -5.66 0.31 22.76
CA PRO A 236 -5.47 -1.14 22.76
C PRO A 236 -6.75 -1.94 23.08
N ALA A 237 -7.67 -1.39 23.88
CA ALA A 237 -8.86 -2.10 24.33
C ALA A 237 -9.86 -2.36 23.19
N ILE A 238 -9.83 -1.55 22.13
CA ILE A 238 -10.80 -1.61 21.03
C ILE A 238 -10.26 -2.25 19.75
N VAL A 239 -8.93 -2.39 19.61
CA VAL A 239 -8.30 -2.77 18.33
C VAL A 239 -8.73 -4.15 17.84
N ILE A 240 -8.78 -5.15 18.71
CA ILE A 240 -9.20 -6.51 18.36
C ILE A 240 -10.68 -6.56 18.03
N ASN A 241 -11.52 -5.86 18.79
CA ASN A 241 -12.95 -5.81 18.54
C ASN A 241 -13.25 -5.15 17.18
N ARG A 242 -12.56 -4.04 16.87
CA ARG A 242 -12.67 -3.37 15.56
C ARG A 242 -12.16 -4.24 14.41
N ALA A 243 -11.10 -5.02 14.63
CA ALA A 243 -10.61 -5.99 13.66
C ALA A 243 -11.66 -7.09 13.39
N ARG A 244 -12.24 -7.71 14.43
CA ARG A 244 -13.31 -8.71 14.28
C ARG A 244 -14.55 -8.15 13.59
N LYS A 245 -14.98 -6.94 13.95
CA LYS A 245 -16.09 -6.26 13.28
C LYS A 245 -15.82 -6.01 11.79
N ALA A 246 -14.57 -5.69 11.42
CA ALA A 246 -14.20 -5.57 10.01
C ALA A 246 -14.27 -6.92 9.27
N LEU A 247 -13.85 -8.02 9.90
CA LEU A 247 -14.00 -9.37 9.34
C LEU A 247 -15.47 -9.73 9.14
N GLU A 248 -16.34 -9.43 10.12
CA GLU A 248 -17.78 -9.67 10.02
C GLU A 248 -18.45 -8.87 8.90
N ILE A 249 -18.11 -7.59 8.75
CA ILE A 249 -18.72 -6.72 7.73
C ILE A 249 -18.24 -7.08 6.32
N TYR A 250 -16.93 -7.22 6.14
CA TYR A 250 -16.33 -7.34 4.81
C TYR A 250 -16.10 -8.78 4.37
N GLN A 251 -16.16 -9.75 5.28
CA GLN A 251 -15.97 -11.19 5.01
C GLN A 251 -14.64 -11.52 4.31
N HIS A 252 -13.60 -10.71 4.56
CA HIS A 252 -12.22 -10.95 4.11
C HIS A 252 -11.48 -11.86 5.10
N GLN A 253 -10.31 -12.35 4.68
CA GLN A 253 -9.65 -13.46 5.40
C GLN A 253 -8.97 -13.00 6.69
N MET A 254 -8.45 -11.77 6.73
CA MET A 254 -7.60 -11.36 7.85
C MET A 254 -7.45 -9.85 8.03
N VAL A 255 -7.25 -9.44 9.28
CA VAL A 255 -6.91 -8.07 9.66
C VAL A 255 -5.56 -8.05 10.36
N VAL A 256 -4.67 -7.16 9.94
CA VAL A 256 -3.48 -6.79 10.71
C VAL A 256 -3.81 -5.55 11.53
N ALA A 257 -3.83 -5.73 12.84
CA ALA A 257 -4.20 -4.74 13.84
C ALA A 257 -2.97 -4.15 14.51
N ASN A 258 -2.95 -2.82 14.63
CA ASN A 258 -1.84 -2.04 15.14
C ASN A 258 -2.30 -0.99 16.12
N ILE A 259 -1.48 -0.79 17.16
CA ILE A 259 -1.59 0.33 18.07
C ILE A 259 -0.57 1.38 17.63
N LEU A 260 -0.98 2.65 17.51
CA LEU A 260 -0.18 3.72 16.91
C LEU A 260 1.21 3.85 17.52
N GLU A 261 1.30 3.79 18.85
CA GLU A 261 2.50 3.99 19.64
C GLU A 261 3.49 2.81 19.51
N SER A 262 2.98 1.58 19.40
CA SER A 262 3.79 0.36 19.38
C SER A 262 3.82 -0.34 18.03
N ARG A 263 3.37 0.35 16.97
CA ARG A 263 3.16 -0.24 15.63
C ARG A 263 4.41 -0.86 15.02
N GLN A 264 5.60 -0.41 15.42
CA GLN A 264 6.89 -0.93 14.96
C GLN A 264 7.40 -2.11 15.79
N SER A 265 6.86 -2.32 17.00
CA SER A 265 7.35 -3.36 17.92
C SER A 265 6.50 -4.63 17.86
N PHE A 266 5.18 -4.49 17.76
CA PHE A 266 4.29 -5.63 17.65
C PHE A 266 3.03 -5.33 16.82
N VAL A 267 2.45 -6.39 16.27
CA VAL A 267 1.15 -6.36 15.59
C VAL A 267 0.29 -7.54 16.04
N PHE A 268 -1.02 -7.40 15.89
CA PHE A 268 -1.95 -8.51 16.01
C PHE A 268 -2.41 -8.94 14.63
N ILE A 269 -2.33 -10.24 14.36
CA ILE A 269 -2.95 -10.86 13.20
C ILE A 269 -4.25 -11.50 13.67
N VAL A 270 -5.37 -10.97 13.17
CA VAL A 270 -6.72 -11.38 13.58
C VAL A 270 -7.41 -12.05 12.41
N THR A 271 -7.85 -13.29 12.61
CA THR A 271 -8.73 -14.04 11.70
C THR A 271 -10.09 -14.23 12.35
N LYS A 272 -11.02 -14.92 11.67
CA LYS A 272 -12.33 -15.27 12.25
C LYS A 272 -12.20 -16.10 13.53
N ASP A 273 -11.24 -17.03 13.54
CA ASP A 273 -11.15 -18.09 14.56
C ASP A 273 -9.89 -17.96 15.43
N SER A 274 -8.97 -17.05 15.12
CA SER A 274 -7.70 -16.92 15.84
C SER A 274 -7.22 -15.48 15.98
N GLU A 275 -6.40 -15.25 17.01
CA GLU A 275 -5.61 -14.05 17.21
C GLU A 275 -4.15 -14.46 17.43
N THR A 276 -3.22 -13.82 16.72
CA THR A 276 -1.79 -14.10 16.83
C THR A 276 -1.04 -12.80 17.04
N LYS A 277 -0.32 -12.67 18.15
CA LYS A 277 0.56 -11.52 18.40
C LYS A 277 1.93 -11.79 17.82
N LEU A 278 2.38 -10.94 16.91
CA LEU A 278 3.77 -10.92 16.43
C LEU A 278 4.52 -9.81 17.16
N LEU A 279 5.62 -10.15 17.80
CA LEU A 279 6.48 -9.24 18.56
C LEU A 279 7.92 -9.34 18.03
N LEU A 280 8.59 -8.21 17.87
CA LEU A 280 10.04 -8.15 17.70
C LEU A 280 10.74 -8.32 19.05
N SER A 281 11.69 -9.25 19.14
CA SER A 281 12.58 -9.37 20.29
C SER A 281 13.67 -8.29 20.26
N GLU A 282 14.33 -8.06 21.39
CA GLU A 282 15.47 -7.13 21.48
C GLU A 282 16.61 -7.55 20.53
N GLU A 283 16.91 -8.85 20.46
CA GLU A 283 17.92 -9.40 19.55
C GLU A 283 17.57 -9.17 18.07
N GLU A 284 16.28 -9.29 17.70
CA GLU A 284 15.82 -9.01 16.33
C GLU A 284 15.97 -7.52 15.98
N ILE A 285 15.67 -6.63 16.94
CA ILE A 285 15.84 -5.18 16.78
C ILE A 285 17.33 -4.83 16.62
N GLU A 286 18.22 -5.43 17.41
CA GLU A 286 19.67 -5.23 17.31
C GLU A 286 20.23 -5.69 15.95
N LYS A 287 19.63 -6.73 15.36
CA LYS A 287 19.96 -7.22 14.01
C LYS A 287 19.33 -6.38 12.89
N GLY A 288 18.52 -5.37 13.22
CA GLY A 288 17.86 -4.49 12.26
C GLY A 288 16.65 -5.11 11.57
N ILE A 289 16.07 -6.18 12.11
CA ILE A 289 14.86 -6.82 11.55
C ILE A 289 13.66 -5.89 11.74
N GLU A 290 12.94 -5.62 10.66
CA GLU A 290 11.71 -4.85 10.71
C GLU A 290 10.49 -5.76 10.93
N ILE A 291 9.46 -5.27 11.63
CA ILE A 291 8.25 -6.07 11.95
C ILE A 291 7.55 -6.56 10.68
N GLU A 292 7.66 -5.81 9.59
CA GLU A 292 7.15 -6.16 8.27
C GLU A 292 7.72 -7.48 7.74
N GLU A 293 8.97 -7.86 8.05
CA GLU A 293 9.53 -9.16 7.68
C GLU A 293 8.77 -10.31 8.35
N LYS A 294 8.50 -10.18 9.65
CA LYS A 294 7.71 -11.17 10.42
C LYS A 294 6.26 -11.23 9.96
N ILE A 295 5.68 -10.08 9.60
CA ILE A 295 4.34 -10.02 9.02
C ILE A 295 4.36 -10.82 7.71
N VAL A 296 5.23 -10.48 6.77
CA VAL A 296 5.28 -11.11 5.43
C VAL A 296 5.52 -12.61 5.51
N ASP A 297 6.43 -13.07 6.37
CA ASP A 297 6.67 -14.51 6.59
C ASP A 297 5.40 -15.24 7.08
N ASN A 298 4.71 -14.66 8.07
CA ASN A 298 3.44 -15.20 8.56
C ASN A 298 2.36 -15.20 7.46
N LEU A 299 2.26 -14.12 6.69
CA LEU A 299 1.31 -13.98 5.60
C LEU A 299 1.57 -14.98 4.46
N GLN A 300 2.84 -15.21 4.12
CA GLN A 300 3.23 -16.16 3.07
C GLN A 300 2.81 -17.58 3.44
N SER A 301 3.02 -17.99 4.69
CA SER A 301 2.60 -19.29 5.21
C SER A 301 1.08 -19.46 5.13
N ARG A 302 0.32 -18.45 5.59
CA ARG A 302 -1.15 -18.46 5.54
C ARG A 302 -1.71 -18.44 4.12
N HIS A 303 -1.09 -17.68 3.22
CA HIS A 303 -1.47 -17.65 1.82
C HIS A 303 -1.21 -18.99 1.12
N THR A 304 -0.14 -19.70 1.50
CA THR A 304 0.13 -21.07 1.02
C THR A 304 -0.99 -22.03 1.43
N ALA A 305 -1.43 -21.98 2.69
CA ALA A 305 -2.56 -22.78 3.16
C ALA A 305 -3.86 -22.40 2.42
N PHE A 306 -4.13 -21.11 2.24
CA PHE A 306 -5.29 -20.63 1.50
C PHE A 306 -5.34 -21.11 0.05
N ILE A 307 -4.20 -21.15 -0.64
CA ILE A 307 -4.09 -21.73 -1.99
C ILE A 307 -4.37 -23.24 -1.95
N GLY A 308 -3.83 -23.95 -0.95
CA GLY A 308 -4.05 -25.39 -0.76
C GLY A 308 -5.51 -25.78 -0.52
N ASP A 309 -6.25 -24.98 0.25
CA ASP A 309 -7.67 -25.22 0.57
C ASP A 309 -8.63 -24.92 -0.61
N LYS A 310 -8.13 -24.27 -1.67
CA LYS A 310 -8.92 -23.79 -2.81
C LYS A 310 -8.61 -24.50 -4.14
N ASN A 311 -7.60 -25.36 -4.15
CA ASN A 311 -7.32 -26.30 -5.24
C ASN A 311 -8.07 -27.61 -5.02
#